data_AF-A0A937B5C8-F1
#
_entry.id   AF-A0A937B5C8-F1
#
_cell.length_a   1.000
_cell.length_b   1.000
_cell.length_c   1.000
_cell.angle_alpha   90.00
_cell.angle_beta   90.00
_cell.angle_gamma   90.00
#
_symmetry.space_group_name_H-M   'P 1'
#
loop_
_entity.id
_entity.type
_entity.pdbx_description
1 polymer ?
#
loop_
_entity_poly.entity_id
_entity_poly.type
_entity_poly.pdbx_seq_one_letter_code
_entity_poly.pdbx_strand_id
1 'polypeptide(L)'
;MIGEDELQAFIDDRLDVGRRAAVEAHLAANPALAQRIAAERRQRDALRAALQAKYDEPVPARLRIATLAAARRAPRARLWTNVAAAVAIFVVGATAGWFANGIAPPPVSTTAPPMTASVAQGATAAYKTFVVEVAHPVEVGVQQEQHLLQWLSKRPGRRLVAPDLPVFGYRLMGGRLLPAGCSARSQPLYARASGGRPTTYVPPAHGPETAVPLPKEGRPATFAWIDQGFGFAVTATATREELLPIAEAVYRGFGS
;
A
#
# COMPACT_ATOMS: atom_id res chain seq x y z
N MET A 1 66.34 29.96 37.62
CA MET A 1 66.75 28.67 38.21
C MET A 1 66.56 27.62 37.14
N ILE A 2 67.58 26.83 36.85
CA ILE A 2 67.51 25.77 35.82
C ILE A 2 66.97 24.51 36.49
N GLY A 3 65.87 23.99 35.97
CA GLY A 3 65.24 22.76 36.45
C GLY A 3 65.74 21.52 35.70
N GLU A 4 65.41 20.34 36.22
CA GLU A 4 65.75 19.06 35.60
C GLU A 4 65.18 18.93 34.18
N ASP A 5 63.99 19.48 33.91
CA ASP A 5 63.37 19.47 32.57
C ASP A 5 64.22 20.21 31.52
N GLU A 6 64.87 21.30 31.92
CA GLU A 6 65.76 22.07 31.04
C GLU A 6 67.08 21.32 30.80
N LEU A 7 67.58 20.58 31.79
CA LEU A 7 68.76 19.72 31.64
C LEU A 7 68.46 18.53 30.72
N GLN A 8 67.30 17.89 30.88
CA GLN A 8 66.87 16.78 30.04
C GLN A 8 66.65 17.23 28.59
N ALA A 9 65.98 18.37 28.39
CA ALA A 9 65.82 18.93 27.07
C ALA A 9 67.15 19.39 26.44
N PHE A 10 68.17 19.74 27.24
CA PHE A 10 69.51 20.03 26.76
C PHE A 10 70.22 18.74 26.30
N ILE A 11 70.08 17.65 27.06
CA ILE A 11 70.58 16.31 26.66
C ILE A 11 69.95 15.88 25.33
N ASP A 12 68.65 16.12 25.14
CA ASP A 12 67.91 15.73 23.93
C ASP A 12 68.10 16.68 22.73
N ASP A 13 68.95 17.71 22.84
CA ASP A 13 69.14 18.77 21.84
C ASP A 13 67.84 19.53 21.47
N ARG A 14 66.92 19.63 22.43
CA ARG A 14 65.59 20.21 22.26
C ARG A 14 65.43 21.62 22.86
N LEU A 15 66.49 22.20 23.41
CA LEU A 15 66.46 23.58 23.89
C LEU A 15 66.54 24.60 22.75
N ASP A 16 65.83 25.71 22.93
CA ASP A 16 66.03 26.90 22.12
C ASP A 16 67.42 27.52 22.39
N VAL A 17 67.90 28.32 21.42
CA VAL A 17 69.26 28.90 21.45
C VAL A 17 69.49 29.80 22.67
N GLY A 18 68.46 30.54 23.10
CA GLY A 18 68.57 31.46 24.24
C GLY A 18 68.67 30.73 25.57
N ARG A 19 67.84 29.70 25.78
CA ARG A 19 67.91 28.87 26.99
C ARG A 19 69.16 28.00 27.02
N ARG A 20 69.67 27.57 25.85
CA ARG A 20 70.88 26.73 25.76
C ARG A 20 72.08 27.44 26.40
N ALA A 21 72.29 28.72 26.09
CA ALA A 21 73.37 29.51 26.67
C ALA A 21 73.25 29.65 28.20
N ALA A 22 72.03 29.77 28.74
CA ALA A 22 71.80 29.82 30.18
C ALA A 22 72.16 28.49 30.87
N VAL A 23 71.78 27.36 30.25
CA VAL A 23 72.15 26.03 30.74
C VAL A 23 73.66 25.80 30.67
N GLU A 24 74.32 26.19 29.57
CA GLU A 24 75.77 26.08 29.43
C GLU A 24 76.52 26.91 30.49
N ALA A 25 76.08 28.14 30.76
CA ALA A 25 76.64 28.96 31.83
C ALA A 25 76.47 28.31 33.22
N HIS A 26 75.33 27.64 33.46
CA HIS A 26 75.07 26.91 34.70
C HIS A 26 75.90 25.64 34.84
N LEU A 27 76.15 24.92 33.75
CA LEU A 27 77.05 23.77 33.72
C LEU A 27 78.51 24.20 33.93
N ALA A 28 78.92 25.36 33.39
CA ALA A 28 80.24 25.93 33.62
C ALA A 28 80.48 26.29 35.09
N ALA A 29 79.43 26.74 35.80
CA ALA A 29 79.48 27.00 37.23
C ALA A 29 79.42 25.74 38.11
N ASN A 30 79.03 24.58 37.56
CA ASN A 30 78.82 23.32 38.31
C ASN A 30 79.50 22.12 37.61
N PRO A 31 80.80 21.90 37.82
CA PRO A 31 81.58 20.90 37.08
C PRO A 31 81.13 19.45 37.33
N ALA A 32 80.65 19.11 38.53
CA ALA A 32 80.10 17.78 38.81
C ALA A 32 78.82 17.50 38.00
N LEU A 33 77.94 18.49 37.86
CA LEU A 33 76.74 18.40 37.04
C LEU A 33 77.10 18.31 35.56
N ALA A 34 78.06 19.10 35.09
CA ALA A 34 78.55 19.04 33.70
C ALA A 34 79.07 17.64 33.33
N GLN A 35 79.80 16.96 34.22
CA GLN A 35 80.28 15.59 33.99
C GLN A 35 79.13 14.59 33.86
N ARG A 36 78.10 14.69 34.71
CA ARG A 36 76.90 13.83 34.64
C ARG A 36 76.18 14.03 33.29
N ILE A 37 75.86 15.27 32.92
CA ILE A 37 75.17 15.58 31.67
C ILE A 37 76.00 15.14 30.45
N ALA A 38 77.33 15.28 30.49
CA ALA A 38 78.19 14.79 29.42
C ALA A 38 78.20 13.25 29.29
N ALA A 39 78.08 12.53 30.41
CA ALA A 39 77.93 11.07 30.39
C ALA A 39 76.58 10.65 29.78
N GLU A 40 75.50 11.31 30.18
CA GLU A 40 74.14 11.06 29.67
C GLU A 40 74.03 11.38 28.17
N ARG A 41 74.65 12.47 27.69
CA ARG A 41 74.73 12.77 26.24
C ARG A 41 75.48 11.69 25.46
N ARG A 42 76.61 11.19 25.98
CA ARG A 42 77.33 10.07 25.35
C ARG A 42 76.48 8.80 25.25
N GLN A 43 75.69 8.49 26.28
CA GLN A 43 74.76 7.36 26.25
C GLN A 43 73.67 7.55 25.20
N ARG A 44 73.06 8.73 25.15
CA ARG A 44 72.06 9.09 24.13
C ARG A 44 72.63 8.94 22.72
N ASP A 45 73.84 9.43 22.48
CA ASP A 45 74.50 9.35 21.17
C ASP A 45 74.82 7.89 20.78
N ALA A 46 75.27 7.07 21.75
CA ALA A 46 75.49 5.64 21.52
C ALA A 46 74.19 4.90 21.18
N LEU A 47 73.08 5.19 21.88
CA LEU A 47 71.76 4.62 21.59
C LEU A 47 71.25 5.06 20.21
N ARG A 48 71.41 6.34 19.86
CA ARG A 48 71.03 6.88 18.55
C ARG A 48 71.82 6.19 17.43
N ALA A 49 73.13 6.02 17.60
CA ALA A 49 73.97 5.32 16.64
C ALA A 49 73.56 3.84 16.48
N ALA A 50 73.31 3.14 17.59
CA ALA A 50 72.90 1.73 17.55
C ALA A 50 71.54 1.50 16.87
N LEU A 51 70.63 2.48 16.95
CA LEU A 51 69.29 2.39 16.39
C LEU A 51 69.13 3.10 15.04
N GLN A 52 70.18 3.76 14.53
CA GLN A 52 70.14 4.52 13.28
C GLN A 52 69.70 3.66 12.09
N ALA A 53 70.24 2.44 11.98
CA ALA A 53 69.89 1.50 10.90
C ALA A 53 68.39 1.14 10.87
N LYS A 54 67.73 1.13 12.03
CA LYS A 54 66.28 0.87 12.13
C LYS A 54 65.46 2.13 11.89
N TYR A 55 66.01 3.30 12.20
CA TYR A 55 65.38 4.58 11.91
C TYR A 55 65.35 4.89 10.41
N ASP A 56 66.39 4.48 9.67
CA ASP A 56 66.50 4.67 8.23
C ASP A 56 65.62 3.68 7.42
N GLU A 57 64.98 2.70 8.08
CA GLU A 57 64.05 1.79 7.42
C GLU A 57 62.83 2.56 6.90
N PRO A 58 62.42 2.37 5.63
CA PRO A 58 61.27 3.07 5.09
C PRO A 58 60.01 2.75 5.89
N VAL A 59 59.31 3.80 6.33
CA VAL A 59 58.07 3.66 7.11
C VAL A 59 57.08 2.76 6.34
N PRO A 60 56.64 1.63 6.93
CA PRO A 60 55.73 0.70 6.28
C PRO A 60 54.48 1.40 5.74
N ALA A 61 54.00 1.00 4.56
CA ALA A 61 52.85 1.64 3.91
C ALA A 61 51.59 1.70 4.79
N ARG A 62 51.41 0.72 5.70
CA ARG A 62 50.32 0.66 6.69
C ARG A 62 50.39 1.75 7.77
N LEU A 63 51.58 2.31 8.03
CA LEU A 63 51.83 3.37 9.02
C LEU A 63 51.94 4.75 8.40
N ARG A 64 51.79 4.88 7.07
CA ARG A 64 51.75 6.18 6.41
C ARG A 64 50.52 6.96 6.89
N ILE A 65 50.71 8.22 7.27
CA ILE A 65 49.63 9.08 7.76
C ILE A 65 48.46 9.16 6.75
N ALA A 66 48.76 9.13 5.45
CA ALA A 66 47.77 9.12 4.38
C ALA A 66 46.85 7.87 4.41
N THR A 67 47.40 6.68 4.67
CA THR A 67 46.61 5.43 4.71
C THR A 67 45.75 5.37 5.98
N LEU A 68 46.27 5.83 7.11
CA LEU A 68 45.51 5.98 8.36
C LEU A 68 44.38 7.01 8.24
N ALA A 69 44.64 8.14 7.58
CA ALA A 69 43.62 9.17 7.34
C ALA A 69 42.52 8.69 6.38
N ALA A 70 42.88 7.94 5.33
CA ALA A 70 41.91 7.35 4.41
C ALA A 70 41.05 6.26 5.08
N ALA A 71 41.66 5.39 5.90
CA ALA A 71 40.95 4.36 6.65
C ALA A 71 39.91 4.95 7.62
N ARG A 72 40.21 6.10 8.25
CA ARG A 72 39.28 6.80 9.14
C ARG A 72 38.10 7.48 8.41
N ARG A 73 38.26 7.85 7.14
CA ARG A 73 37.20 8.51 6.34
C ARG A 73 36.25 7.54 5.64
N ALA A 74 36.73 6.34 5.32
CA ALA A 74 35.96 5.29 4.65
C ALA A 74 34.60 4.92 5.30
N PRO A 75 34.49 4.73 6.63
CA PRO A 75 33.20 4.32 7.23
C PRO A 75 32.15 5.41 7.15
N ARG A 76 32.55 6.69 7.25
CA ARG A 76 31.62 7.81 7.16
C ARG A 76 31.09 7.98 5.73
N ALA A 77 31.94 7.86 4.71
CA ALA A 77 31.48 7.91 3.32
C ALA A 77 30.49 6.77 2.99
N ARG A 78 30.78 5.55 3.45
CA ARG A 78 29.90 4.39 3.26
C ARG A 78 28.53 4.55 3.91
N LEU A 79 28.48 5.11 5.12
CA LEU A 79 27.22 5.37 5.82
C LEU A 79 26.33 6.33 5.02
N TRP A 80 26.90 7.40 4.47
CA TRP A 80 26.15 8.39 3.69
C TRP A 80 25.67 7.84 2.36
N THR A 81 26.47 7.01 1.66
CA THR A 81 25.99 6.30 0.46
C THR A 81 24.86 5.32 0.78
N ASN A 82 24.91 4.62 1.91
CA ASN A 82 23.85 3.69 2.30
C ASN A 82 22.55 4.44 2.63
N VAL A 83 22.64 5.58 3.32
CA VAL A 83 21.48 6.45 3.60
C VAL A 83 20.89 6.99 2.30
N ALA A 84 21.72 7.46 1.36
CA ALA A 84 21.25 7.94 0.06
C ALA A 84 20.54 6.83 -0.74
N ALA A 85 21.09 5.61 -0.74
CA ALA A 85 20.46 4.46 -1.39
C ALA A 85 19.11 4.09 -0.72
N ALA A 86 19.03 4.10 0.60
CA ALA A 86 17.80 3.83 1.33
C ALA A 86 16.71 4.87 1.03
N VAL A 87 17.07 6.16 0.98
CA VAL A 87 16.14 7.24 0.60
C VAL A 87 15.68 7.08 -0.84
N ALA A 88 16.58 6.77 -1.78
CA ALA A 88 16.22 6.55 -3.17
C ALA A 88 15.23 5.37 -3.33
N ILE A 89 15.50 4.24 -2.66
CA ILE A 89 14.60 3.07 -2.64
C ILE A 89 13.25 3.45 -2.03
N PHE A 90 13.24 4.21 -0.93
CA PHE A 90 12.00 4.65 -0.29
C PHE A 90 11.17 5.56 -1.21
N VAL A 91 11.79 6.52 -1.89
CA VAL A 91 11.08 7.42 -2.82
C VAL A 91 10.53 6.65 -4.02
N VAL A 92 11.30 5.71 -4.59
CA VAL A 92 10.82 4.84 -5.68
C VAL A 92 9.67 3.96 -5.19
N GLY A 93 9.78 3.37 -4.01
CA GLY A 93 8.71 2.55 -3.42
C GLY A 93 7.45 3.37 -3.11
N ALA A 94 7.59 4.56 -2.55
CA ALA A 94 6.47 5.44 -2.22
C ALA A 94 5.75 5.96 -3.46
N THR A 95 6.50 6.35 -4.50
CA THR A 95 5.93 6.77 -5.78
C THR A 95 5.22 5.61 -6.48
N ALA A 96 5.87 4.44 -6.58
CA ALA A 96 5.25 3.24 -7.14
C ALA A 96 3.98 2.82 -6.36
N GLY A 97 4.03 2.85 -5.03
CA GLY A 97 2.88 2.54 -4.17
C GLY A 97 1.72 3.51 -4.33
N TRP A 98 2.00 4.81 -4.51
CA TRP A 98 0.97 5.83 -4.75
C TRP A 98 0.25 5.61 -6.07
N PHE A 99 0.99 5.34 -7.16
CA PHE A 99 0.39 5.04 -8.46
C PHE A 99 -0.34 3.70 -8.46
N ALA A 100 0.17 2.70 -7.73
CA ALA A 100 -0.48 1.40 -7.58
C ALA A 100 -1.82 1.50 -6.85
N ASN A 101 -2.02 2.46 -5.94
CA ASN A 101 -3.29 2.66 -5.23
C ASN A 101 -4.46 3.05 -6.16
N GLY A 102 -4.18 3.57 -7.37
CA GLY A 102 -5.21 3.82 -8.39
C GLY A 102 -5.61 2.59 -9.20
N ILE A 103 -4.81 1.53 -9.16
CA ILE A 103 -5.01 0.26 -9.91
C ILE A 103 -5.39 -0.88 -8.95
N ALA A 104 -5.06 -0.74 -7.66
CA ALA A 104 -5.40 -1.71 -6.64
C ALA A 104 -6.94 -1.84 -6.54
N PRO A 105 -7.50 -3.06 -6.61
CA PRO A 105 -8.89 -3.27 -6.28
C PRO A 105 -9.16 -2.75 -4.85
N PRO A 106 -10.34 -2.17 -4.58
CA PRO A 106 -10.66 -1.60 -3.28
C PRO A 106 -10.40 -2.63 -2.18
N PRO A 107 -9.92 -2.20 -0.99
CA PRO A 107 -9.64 -3.11 0.11
C PRO A 107 -10.88 -3.95 0.38
N VAL A 108 -10.69 -5.27 0.36
CA VAL A 108 -11.73 -6.24 0.73
C VAL A 108 -12.17 -5.92 2.14
N SER A 109 -13.35 -5.31 2.26
CA SER A 109 -13.95 -5.03 3.56
C SER A 109 -14.28 -6.36 4.20
N THR A 110 -13.70 -6.65 5.36
CA THR A 110 -13.95 -7.88 6.13
C THR A 110 -15.38 -7.92 6.69
N THR A 111 -16.07 -6.78 6.72
CA THR A 111 -17.51 -6.70 6.98
C THR A 111 -18.27 -7.15 5.75
N ALA A 112 -19.00 -8.27 5.87
CA ALA A 112 -19.90 -8.70 4.82
C ALA A 112 -20.86 -7.56 4.45
N PRO A 113 -21.01 -7.21 3.16
CA PRO A 113 -21.94 -6.16 2.75
C PRO A 113 -23.36 -6.50 3.20
N PRO A 114 -24.20 -5.50 3.49
CA PRO A 114 -25.61 -5.75 3.80
C PRO A 114 -26.23 -6.54 2.65
N MET A 115 -27.13 -7.48 2.98
CA MET A 115 -27.71 -8.41 2.01
C MET A 115 -28.42 -7.68 0.85
N THR A 116 -28.99 -6.49 1.08
CA THR A 116 -29.55 -5.63 0.01
C THR A 116 -28.50 -5.16 -0.99
N ALA A 117 -27.26 -4.86 -0.54
CA ALA A 117 -26.16 -4.47 -1.42
C ALA A 117 -25.67 -5.64 -2.29
N SER A 118 -25.65 -6.86 -1.75
CA SER A 118 -25.28 -8.05 -2.53
C SER A 118 -26.34 -8.38 -3.59
N VAL A 119 -27.63 -8.24 -3.27
CA VAL A 119 -28.76 -8.37 -4.22
C VAL A 119 -28.64 -7.32 -5.33
N ALA A 120 -28.44 -6.06 -4.98
CA ALA A 120 -28.26 -4.98 -5.96
C ALA A 120 -27.02 -5.19 -6.86
N GLN A 121 -25.92 -5.73 -6.32
CA GLN A 121 -24.73 -6.06 -7.09
C GLN A 121 -24.97 -7.20 -8.08
N GLY A 122 -25.64 -8.28 -7.65
CA GLY A 122 -26.05 -9.37 -8.54
C GLY A 122 -26.95 -8.89 -9.67
N ALA A 123 -27.93 -8.03 -9.36
CA ALA A 123 -28.83 -7.44 -10.36
C ALA A 123 -28.10 -6.56 -11.37
N THR A 124 -27.18 -5.71 -10.91
CA THR A 124 -26.36 -4.86 -11.81
C THR A 124 -25.51 -5.71 -12.75
N ALA A 125 -24.88 -6.78 -12.23
CA ALA A 125 -24.05 -7.67 -13.02
C ALA A 125 -24.88 -8.40 -14.08
N ALA A 126 -26.00 -9.02 -13.68
CA ALA A 126 -26.90 -9.70 -14.60
C ALA A 126 -27.45 -8.75 -15.68
N TYR A 127 -27.87 -7.54 -15.28
CA TYR A 127 -28.35 -6.52 -16.22
C TYR A 127 -27.32 -6.20 -17.31
N LYS A 128 -26.06 -5.91 -16.91
CA LYS A 128 -24.99 -5.57 -17.85
C LYS A 128 -24.68 -6.70 -18.81
N THR A 129 -24.76 -7.95 -18.36
CA THR A 129 -24.49 -9.13 -19.20
C THR A 129 -25.59 -9.35 -20.24
N PHE A 130 -26.86 -9.17 -19.85
CA PHE A 130 -27.97 -9.67 -20.66
C PHE A 130 -28.80 -8.60 -21.37
N VAL A 131 -28.77 -7.33 -20.93
CA VAL A 131 -29.58 -6.29 -21.58
C VAL A 131 -29.13 -5.97 -23.01
N VAL A 132 -27.87 -6.27 -23.35
CA VAL A 132 -27.30 -6.07 -24.69
C VAL A 132 -27.74 -7.14 -25.71
N GLU A 133 -28.38 -8.21 -25.24
CA GLU A 133 -28.79 -9.33 -26.09
C GLU A 133 -30.09 -9.00 -26.86
N VAL A 134 -29.97 -8.85 -28.19
CA VAL A 134 -31.09 -8.48 -29.06
C VAL A 134 -31.82 -9.70 -29.62
N ALA A 135 -31.10 -10.79 -29.90
CA ALA A 135 -31.63 -11.98 -30.57
C ALA A 135 -32.45 -12.90 -29.63
N HIS A 136 -31.98 -13.11 -28.40
CA HIS A 136 -32.67 -13.92 -27.38
C HIS A 136 -32.77 -13.14 -26.06
N PRO A 137 -33.58 -12.06 -26.02
CA PRO A 137 -33.66 -11.21 -24.84
C PRO A 137 -34.20 -11.94 -23.61
N VAL A 138 -34.91 -13.06 -23.80
CA VAL A 138 -35.42 -13.95 -22.74
C VAL A 138 -35.30 -15.41 -23.18
N GLU A 139 -35.03 -16.30 -22.23
CA GLU A 139 -35.00 -17.75 -22.46
C GLU A 139 -36.42 -18.33 -22.50
N VAL A 140 -37.33 -17.74 -21.72
CA VAL A 140 -38.76 -18.09 -21.70
C VAL A 140 -39.57 -16.87 -22.08
N GLY A 141 -40.15 -16.86 -23.28
CA GLY A 141 -41.01 -15.79 -23.77
C GLY A 141 -42.42 -15.81 -23.15
N VAL A 142 -43.18 -14.71 -23.30
CA VAL A 142 -44.55 -14.53 -22.77
C VAL A 142 -45.51 -15.67 -23.16
N GLN A 143 -45.31 -16.32 -24.30
CA GLN A 143 -46.14 -17.47 -24.74
C GLN A 143 -46.05 -18.69 -23.80
N GLN A 144 -45.03 -18.74 -22.94
CA GLN A 144 -44.84 -19.76 -21.90
C GLN A 144 -44.86 -19.13 -20.48
N GLU A 145 -45.49 -17.98 -20.30
CA GLU A 145 -45.57 -17.24 -19.02
C GLU A 145 -46.09 -18.12 -17.87
N GLN A 146 -47.10 -18.96 -18.11
CA GLN A 146 -47.60 -19.90 -17.11
C GLN A 146 -46.54 -20.93 -16.68
N HIS A 147 -45.65 -21.34 -17.60
CA HIS A 147 -44.52 -22.23 -17.32
C HIS A 147 -43.43 -21.50 -16.54
N LEU A 148 -43.14 -20.24 -16.90
CA LEU A 148 -42.20 -19.38 -16.16
C LEU A 148 -42.66 -19.17 -14.72
N LEU A 149 -43.92 -18.76 -14.51
CA LEU A 149 -44.51 -18.56 -13.19
C LEU A 149 -44.57 -19.86 -12.37
N GLN A 150 -44.90 -20.99 -13.00
CA GLN A 150 -44.83 -22.31 -12.36
C GLN A 150 -43.39 -22.65 -11.94
N TRP A 151 -42.39 -22.38 -12.77
CA TRP A 151 -40.99 -22.65 -12.45
C TRP A 151 -40.42 -21.71 -11.39
N LEU A 152 -40.83 -20.44 -11.39
CA LEU A 152 -40.53 -19.49 -10.31
C LEU A 152 -41.11 -19.95 -8.98
N SER A 153 -42.29 -20.58 -9.00
CA SER A 153 -43.00 -21.05 -7.79
C SER A 153 -42.59 -22.45 -7.30
N LYS A 154 -41.87 -23.25 -8.10
CA LYS A 154 -41.67 -24.70 -7.84
C LYS A 154 -40.68 -25.06 -6.74
N ARG A 155 -39.92 -24.09 -6.20
CA ARG A 155 -38.96 -24.30 -5.10
C ARG A 155 -39.14 -23.40 -3.86
N PRO A 156 -39.72 -22.18 -3.93
CA PRO A 156 -39.76 -21.31 -2.76
C PRO A 156 -41.00 -21.40 -1.85
N GLY A 157 -42.01 -22.22 -2.16
CA GLY A 157 -43.20 -22.30 -1.30
C GLY A 157 -44.13 -21.07 -1.35
N ARG A 158 -43.86 -20.08 -2.22
CA ARG A 158 -44.75 -18.95 -2.56
C ARG A 158 -44.85 -18.77 -4.07
N ARG A 159 -46.02 -18.33 -4.55
CA ARG A 159 -46.25 -17.99 -5.96
C ARG A 159 -45.68 -16.58 -6.22
N LEU A 160 -44.54 -16.51 -6.90
CA LEU A 160 -44.02 -15.23 -7.41
C LEU A 160 -44.81 -14.86 -8.68
N VAL A 161 -45.50 -13.72 -8.64
CA VAL A 161 -46.20 -13.16 -9.80
C VAL A 161 -45.39 -11.96 -10.28
N ALA A 162 -44.97 -11.98 -11.54
CA ALA A 162 -44.29 -10.84 -12.14
C ALA A 162 -45.31 -9.68 -12.26
N PRO A 163 -45.06 -8.51 -11.65
CA PRO A 163 -46.01 -7.41 -11.67
C PRO A 163 -46.10 -6.79 -13.06
N ASP A 164 -47.32 -6.56 -13.50
CA ASP A 164 -47.59 -5.81 -14.72
C ASP A 164 -47.28 -4.32 -14.51
N LEU A 165 -46.57 -3.72 -15.48
CA LEU A 165 -46.17 -2.30 -15.45
C LEU A 165 -46.79 -1.44 -16.59
N PRO A 166 -48.05 -1.67 -17.03
CA PRO A 166 -48.63 -0.96 -18.17
C PRO A 166 -48.79 0.54 -17.90
N VAL A 167 -48.98 0.94 -16.65
CA VAL A 167 -49.05 2.35 -16.22
C VAL A 167 -47.77 3.13 -16.59
N PHE A 168 -46.64 2.45 -16.68
CA PHE A 168 -45.35 3.02 -17.09
C PHE A 168 -44.99 2.75 -18.56
N GLY A 169 -45.90 2.09 -19.29
CA GLY A 169 -45.72 1.66 -20.69
C GLY A 169 -44.82 0.42 -20.84
N TYR A 170 -44.48 -0.27 -19.75
CA TYR A 170 -43.67 -1.47 -19.77
C TYR A 170 -44.55 -2.71 -19.86
N ARG A 171 -44.17 -3.64 -20.73
CA ARG A 171 -44.77 -4.98 -20.84
C ARG A 171 -43.75 -6.03 -20.50
N LEU A 172 -44.17 -7.08 -19.81
CA LEU A 172 -43.34 -8.24 -19.54
C LEU A 172 -42.97 -8.90 -20.88
N MET A 173 -41.67 -9.05 -21.15
CA MET A 173 -41.19 -9.80 -22.31
C MET A 173 -41.02 -11.29 -22.01
N GLY A 174 -40.81 -11.62 -20.73
CA GLY A 174 -40.49 -12.96 -20.27
C GLY A 174 -39.44 -12.91 -19.16
N GLY A 175 -38.67 -13.98 -19.00
CA GLY A 175 -37.61 -14.02 -18.00
C GLY A 175 -36.54 -15.06 -18.31
N ARG A 176 -35.45 -14.98 -17.54
CA ARG A 176 -34.35 -15.95 -17.57
C ARG A 176 -34.00 -16.45 -16.17
N LEU A 177 -33.43 -17.65 -16.11
CA LEU A 177 -32.93 -18.23 -14.86
C LEU A 177 -31.42 -18.09 -14.78
N LEU A 178 -30.95 -17.68 -13.60
CA LEU A 178 -29.53 -17.44 -13.36
C LEU A 178 -29.02 -18.39 -12.28
N PRO A 179 -27.82 -18.97 -12.46
CA PRO A 179 -27.23 -19.85 -11.46
C PRO A 179 -26.88 -19.07 -10.19
N ALA A 180 -27.14 -19.68 -9.03
CA ALA A 180 -26.86 -19.07 -7.73
C ALA A 180 -26.55 -20.09 -6.63
N GLY A 181 -25.37 -20.71 -6.75
CA GLY A 181 -24.93 -21.73 -5.78
C GLY A 181 -25.99 -22.83 -5.64
N CYS A 182 -26.53 -23.00 -4.43
CA CYS A 182 -27.56 -24.00 -4.11
C CYS A 182 -29.00 -23.59 -4.49
N SER A 183 -29.20 -22.44 -5.15
CA SER A 183 -30.52 -21.89 -5.47
C SER A 183 -30.58 -21.36 -6.91
N ALA A 184 -31.79 -21.19 -7.44
CA ALA A 184 -32.02 -20.51 -8.71
C ALA A 184 -32.41 -19.05 -8.46
N ARG A 185 -31.96 -18.14 -9.32
CA ARG A 185 -32.42 -16.75 -9.34
C ARG A 185 -33.20 -16.51 -10.61
N SER A 186 -34.15 -15.60 -10.55
CA SER A 186 -34.91 -15.22 -11.73
C SER A 186 -34.68 -13.78 -12.12
N GLN A 187 -34.77 -13.53 -13.42
CA GLN A 187 -34.70 -12.19 -13.96
C GLN A 187 -35.80 -11.93 -15.00
N PRO A 188 -36.99 -11.49 -14.57
CA PRO A 188 -38.00 -10.94 -15.48
C PRO A 188 -37.46 -9.71 -16.22
N LEU A 189 -37.66 -9.68 -17.54
CA LEU A 189 -37.30 -8.55 -18.40
C LEU A 189 -38.57 -7.88 -18.90
N TYR A 190 -38.62 -6.57 -18.78
CA TYR A 190 -39.69 -5.74 -19.32
C TYR A 190 -39.16 -4.89 -20.46
N ALA A 191 -40.03 -4.51 -21.39
CA ALA A 191 -39.70 -3.54 -22.42
C ALA A 191 -40.84 -2.57 -22.69
N ARG A 192 -40.46 -1.36 -23.12
CA ARG A 192 -41.35 -0.31 -23.60
C ARG A 192 -41.04 0.02 -25.06
N ALA A 193 -42.03 0.50 -25.80
CA ALA A 193 -41.88 0.86 -27.21
C ALA A 193 -40.78 1.91 -27.48
N SER A 194 -40.51 2.78 -26.50
CA SER A 194 -39.42 3.77 -26.58
C SER A 194 -38.02 3.21 -26.29
N GLY A 195 -37.88 1.89 -26.10
CA GLY A 195 -36.59 1.19 -25.98
C GLY A 195 -36.09 0.92 -24.56
N GLY A 196 -36.76 1.46 -23.53
CA GLY A 196 -36.42 1.17 -22.14
C GLY A 196 -36.61 -0.31 -21.80
N ARG A 197 -35.64 -0.90 -21.11
CA ARG A 197 -35.62 -2.33 -20.74
C ARG A 197 -35.26 -2.54 -19.26
N PRO A 198 -36.17 -2.29 -18.30
CA PRO A 198 -35.91 -2.61 -16.91
C PRO A 198 -35.94 -4.12 -16.68
N THR A 199 -35.06 -4.62 -15.82
CA THR A 199 -35.10 -6.01 -15.33
C THR A 199 -35.37 -6.03 -13.84
N THR A 200 -36.17 -6.99 -13.39
CA THR A 200 -36.28 -7.35 -11.98
C THR A 200 -35.39 -8.55 -11.73
N TYR A 201 -34.68 -8.60 -10.61
CA TYR A 201 -33.81 -9.70 -10.21
C TYR A 201 -34.25 -10.22 -8.85
N VAL A 202 -34.53 -11.53 -8.76
CA VAL A 202 -35.12 -12.15 -7.56
C VAL A 202 -34.28 -13.35 -7.10
N PRO A 203 -33.26 -13.13 -6.25
CA PRO A 203 -32.56 -14.18 -5.53
C PRO A 203 -33.22 -14.55 -4.19
N PRO A 204 -32.95 -15.75 -3.65
CA PRO A 204 -33.18 -15.96 -2.22
C PRO A 204 -32.27 -15.04 -1.40
N ALA A 205 -32.81 -14.50 -0.30
CA ALA A 205 -32.08 -13.65 0.61
C ALA A 205 -32.43 -14.00 2.06
N HIS A 206 -31.41 -14.08 2.91
CA HIS A 206 -31.58 -14.28 4.35
C HIS A 206 -31.17 -12.98 5.04
N GLY A 207 -32.12 -12.31 5.69
CA GLY A 207 -31.86 -11.03 6.33
C GLY A 207 -33.14 -10.34 6.79
N PRO A 208 -33.01 -9.22 7.53
CA PRO A 208 -34.15 -8.44 7.96
C PRO A 208 -34.91 -7.88 6.75
N GLU A 209 -36.24 -7.92 6.84
CA GLU A 209 -37.11 -7.33 5.83
C GLU A 209 -36.89 -5.82 5.72
N THR A 210 -36.98 -5.31 4.51
CA THR A 210 -36.83 -3.89 4.21
C THR A 210 -38.19 -3.34 3.80
N ALA A 211 -38.68 -2.35 4.54
CA ALA A 211 -39.99 -1.75 4.27
C ALA A 211 -40.04 -0.90 2.99
N VAL A 212 -38.88 -0.54 2.41
CA VAL A 212 -38.80 0.32 1.21
C VAL A 212 -37.64 -0.10 0.29
N PRO A 213 -37.77 0.09 -1.04
CA PRO A 213 -36.66 -0.08 -1.98
C PRO A 213 -35.50 0.86 -1.66
N LEU A 214 -34.33 0.30 -1.35
CA LEU A 214 -33.11 1.06 -1.09
C LEU A 214 -32.34 1.28 -2.40
N PRO A 215 -31.93 2.52 -2.70
CA PRO A 215 -31.19 2.77 -3.91
C PRO A 215 -29.71 2.40 -3.75
N LYS A 216 -29.11 1.88 -4.81
CA LYS A 216 -27.66 1.69 -4.93
C LYS A 216 -27.05 2.78 -5.81
N GLU A 217 -25.90 3.31 -5.41
CA GLU A 217 -25.14 4.24 -6.24
C GLU A 217 -24.50 3.53 -7.44
N GLY A 218 -24.58 4.15 -8.61
CA GLY A 218 -23.95 3.67 -9.84
C GLY A 218 -24.84 3.77 -11.07
N ARG A 219 -24.27 3.39 -12.22
CA ARG A 219 -24.98 3.21 -13.50
C ARG A 219 -24.81 1.77 -13.99
N PRO A 220 -25.88 1.06 -14.36
CA PRO A 220 -27.31 1.45 -14.38
C PRO A 220 -27.91 1.72 -12.99
N ALA A 221 -28.97 2.53 -12.91
CA ALA A 221 -29.70 2.78 -11.67
C ALA A 221 -30.30 1.47 -11.15
N THR A 222 -30.18 1.23 -9.84
CA THR A 222 -30.67 -0.01 -9.20
C THR A 222 -31.28 0.30 -7.84
N PHE A 223 -32.46 -0.25 -7.60
CA PHE A 223 -33.11 -0.30 -6.28
C PHE A 223 -33.17 -1.74 -5.80
N ALA A 224 -32.93 -1.99 -4.51
CA ALA A 224 -33.01 -3.32 -3.93
C ALA A 224 -33.67 -3.33 -2.55
N TRP A 225 -34.38 -4.42 -2.24
CA TRP A 225 -35.01 -4.66 -0.95
C TRP A 225 -35.02 -6.15 -0.62
N ILE A 226 -35.33 -6.48 0.62
CA ILE A 226 -35.57 -7.85 1.08
C ILE A 226 -36.99 -7.92 1.58
N ASP A 227 -37.73 -8.91 1.11
CA ASP A 227 -39.10 -9.19 1.55
C ASP A 227 -39.30 -10.70 1.59
N GLN A 228 -39.79 -11.21 2.72
CA GLN A 228 -40.20 -12.61 2.92
C GLN A 228 -39.21 -13.67 2.39
N GLY A 229 -37.92 -13.51 2.70
CA GLY A 229 -36.87 -14.47 2.31
C GLY A 229 -36.37 -14.35 0.87
N PHE A 230 -36.82 -13.33 0.14
CA PHE A 230 -36.32 -12.98 -1.20
C PHE A 230 -35.66 -11.61 -1.20
N GLY A 231 -34.57 -11.52 -1.94
CA GLY A 231 -34.03 -10.25 -2.38
C GLY A 231 -34.72 -9.88 -3.68
N PHE A 232 -35.04 -8.60 -3.83
CA PHE A 232 -35.56 -8.06 -5.07
C PHE A 232 -34.69 -6.90 -5.48
N ALA A 233 -34.43 -6.76 -6.77
CA ALA A 233 -33.81 -5.58 -7.31
C ALA A 233 -34.36 -5.21 -8.68
N VAL A 234 -34.57 -3.93 -8.93
CA VAL A 234 -34.99 -3.38 -10.22
C VAL A 234 -33.85 -2.56 -10.78
N THR A 235 -33.41 -2.89 -12.00
CA THR A 235 -32.27 -2.27 -12.67
C THR A 235 -32.65 -1.79 -14.06
N ALA A 236 -32.28 -0.56 -14.41
CA ALA A 236 -32.49 0.01 -15.73
C ALA A 236 -31.45 1.08 -16.08
N THR A 237 -31.21 1.26 -17.37
CA THR A 237 -30.56 2.46 -17.92
C THR A 237 -31.55 3.63 -17.90
N ALA A 238 -31.75 4.20 -16.70
CA ALA A 238 -32.62 5.34 -16.41
C ALA A 238 -32.02 6.15 -15.26
N THR A 239 -32.55 7.35 -14.98
CA THR A 239 -32.17 8.09 -13.77
C THR A 239 -32.79 7.46 -12.52
N ARG A 240 -32.31 7.82 -11.32
CA ARG A 240 -32.87 7.32 -10.06
C ARG A 240 -34.33 7.77 -9.92
N GLU A 241 -34.60 9.01 -10.31
CA GLU A 241 -35.90 9.66 -10.23
C GLU A 241 -36.92 8.97 -11.15
N GLU A 242 -36.48 8.54 -12.33
CA GLU A 242 -37.32 7.80 -13.28
C GLU A 242 -37.57 6.35 -12.84
N LEU A 243 -36.60 5.72 -12.17
CA LEU A 243 -36.69 4.30 -11.79
C LEU A 243 -37.43 4.09 -10.46
N LEU A 244 -37.40 5.05 -9.53
CA LEU A 244 -38.06 4.97 -8.23
C LEU A 244 -39.56 4.58 -8.32
N PRO A 245 -40.42 5.25 -9.12
CA PRO A 245 -41.84 4.90 -9.17
C PRO A 245 -42.08 3.50 -9.74
N ILE A 246 -41.19 3.01 -10.61
CA ILE A 246 -41.25 1.64 -11.12
C ILE A 246 -40.86 0.65 -10.01
N ALA A 247 -39.80 0.93 -9.26
CA ALA A 247 -39.37 0.10 -8.14
C ALA A 247 -40.46 -0.01 -7.06
N GLU A 248 -41.17 1.09 -6.75
CA GLU A 248 -42.30 1.09 -5.80
C GLU A 248 -43.50 0.30 -6.31
N ALA A 249 -43.78 0.33 -7.61
CA ALA A 249 -44.83 -0.49 -8.21
C ALA A 249 -44.49 -1.98 -8.15
N VAL A 250 -43.23 -2.33 -8.44
CA VAL A 250 -42.73 -3.70 -8.34
C VAL A 250 -42.76 -4.19 -6.88
N TYR A 251 -42.34 -3.37 -5.93
CA TYR A 251 -42.42 -3.65 -4.49
C TYR A 251 -43.84 -4.00 -4.06
N ARG A 252 -44.82 -3.17 -4.42
CA ARG A 252 -46.23 -3.41 -4.10
C ARG A 252 -46.80 -4.67 -4.78
N GLY A 253 -46.40 -4.93 -6.02
CA GLY A 253 -46.90 -6.08 -6.77
C GLY A 253 -46.38 -7.44 -6.29
N PHE A 254 -45.22 -7.49 -5.65
CA PHE A 254 -44.70 -8.71 -5.00
C PHE A 254 -45.13 -8.85 -3.53
N GLY A 255 -45.55 -7.76 -2.89
CA GLY A 255 -46.02 -7.75 -1.50
C GLY A 255 -47.42 -8.33 -1.27
N SER A 256 -48.19 -8.61 -2.32
CA SER A 256 -49.55 -9.18 -2.24
C SER A 256 -49.61 -10.71 -2.27
#